data_AF-A0A1Q8BHB3-F1
#
_entry.id   AF-A0A1Q8BHB3-F1
#
_cell.length_a   1.000
_cell.length_b   1.000
_cell.length_c   1.000
_cell.angle_alpha   90.00
_cell.angle_beta   90.00
_cell.angle_gamma   90.00
#
_symmetry.space_group_name_H-M   'P 1'
#
loop_
_entity.id
_entity.type
_entity.pdbx_description
1 polymer ?
#
loop_
_entity_poly.entity_id
_entity_poly.type
_entity_poly.pdbx_seq_one_letter_code
_entity_poly.pdbx_strand_id
1 'polypeptide(L)'
;MSTPPANKKSRKGLLVLLVIVVAAVILVIPPALAGGLMVPVSKVVFGENTGSLSATQAAANVSLVTAYEYYFSIRAGGMFRTSDTSVSNSNGNTTITIDLKLTNPSGQTIDLGNTNISGGIGTRTHTIYLSIDQGVRASGSYVLNIDITANVTVGVNLQLNLTHVVTTTFTVS
;
A
#
# COMPACT_ATOMS: atom_id res chain seq x y z
N MET A 1 69.52 -20.98 25.14
CA MET A 1 68.46 -20.13 24.56
C MET A 1 67.20 -20.96 24.44
N SER A 2 66.15 -20.66 25.21
CA SER A 2 64.87 -21.38 25.16
C SER A 2 63.90 -20.68 24.20
N THR A 3 63.39 -21.42 23.23
CA THR A 3 62.38 -20.96 22.28
C THR A 3 61.02 -20.82 22.96
N PRO A 4 60.24 -19.75 22.73
CA PRO A 4 58.92 -19.60 23.36
C PRO A 4 57.92 -20.62 22.79
N PRO A 5 57.00 -21.16 23.60
CA PRO A 5 55.98 -22.08 23.11
C PRO A 5 54.99 -21.35 22.20
N ALA A 6 54.77 -21.89 21.00
CA ALA A 6 53.79 -21.36 20.06
C ALA A 6 52.38 -21.46 20.65
N ASN A 7 51.71 -20.32 20.84
CA ASN A 7 50.33 -20.26 21.28
C ASN A 7 49.42 -21.02 20.30
N LYS A 8 48.85 -22.16 20.76
CA LYS A 8 47.87 -22.94 20.00
C LYS A 8 46.63 -22.08 19.77
N LYS A 9 46.46 -21.59 18.54
CA LYS A 9 45.28 -20.84 18.09
C LYS A 9 44.01 -21.67 18.36
N SER A 10 43.13 -21.17 19.21
CA SER A 10 41.89 -21.85 19.60
C SER A 10 40.97 -22.03 18.39
N ARG A 11 40.82 -23.28 17.92
CA ARG A 11 39.88 -23.64 16.84
C ARG A 11 38.42 -23.30 17.19
N LYS A 12 38.07 -23.24 18.48
CA LYS A 12 36.73 -22.86 18.95
C LYS A 12 36.40 -21.41 18.63
N GLY A 13 37.36 -20.49 18.79
CA GLY A 13 37.17 -19.08 18.42
C GLY A 13 36.95 -18.89 16.91
N LEU A 14 37.63 -19.69 16.09
CA LEU A 14 37.45 -19.68 14.63
C LEU A 14 36.05 -20.17 14.22
N LEU A 15 35.55 -21.24 14.85
CA LEU A 15 34.21 -21.78 14.57
C LEU A 15 33.12 -20.79 14.96
N VAL A 16 33.24 -20.13 16.12
CA VAL A 16 32.28 -19.11 16.56
C VAL A 16 32.28 -17.91 15.62
N LEU A 17 33.46 -17.43 15.21
CA LEU A 17 33.58 -16.35 14.23
C LEU A 17 32.89 -16.72 12.90
N LEU A 18 33.08 -17.96 12.44
CA LEU A 18 32.50 -18.44 11.19
C LEU A 18 30.97 -18.49 11.25
N VAL A 19 30.40 -18.95 12.36
CA VAL A 19 28.93 -18.93 12.56
C VAL A 19 28.38 -17.50 12.56
N ILE A 20 29.06 -16.56 13.22
CA ILE A 20 28.66 -15.14 13.23
C ILE A 20 28.71 -14.55 11.82
N VAL A 21 29.77 -14.81 11.07
CA VAL A 21 29.90 -14.33 9.69
C VAL A 21 28.81 -14.91 8.80
N VAL A 22 28.53 -16.22 8.88
CA VAL A 22 27.47 -16.85 8.10
C VAL A 22 26.10 -16.28 8.46
N ALA A 23 25.81 -16.09 9.76
CA ALA A 23 24.56 -15.48 10.22
C ALA A 23 24.42 -14.03 9.73
N ALA A 24 25.48 -13.24 9.79
CA ALA A 24 25.49 -11.86 9.29
C ALA A 24 25.28 -11.80 7.77
N VAL A 25 25.91 -12.70 7.01
CA VAL A 25 25.75 -12.79 5.55
C VAL A 25 24.31 -13.16 5.18
N ILE A 26 23.71 -14.16 5.85
CA ILE A 26 22.31 -14.54 5.64
C ILE A 26 21.35 -13.40 5.99
N LEU A 27 21.67 -12.60 7.00
CA LEU A 27 20.85 -11.47 7.42
C LEU A 27 20.94 -10.29 6.45
N VAL A 28 22.11 -10.04 5.85
CA VAL A 28 22.39 -8.83 5.05
C VAL A 28 22.16 -9.04 3.55
N ILE A 29 22.34 -10.26 3.02
CA ILE A 29 22.17 -10.54 1.59
C ILE A 29 20.75 -10.26 1.09
N PRO A 30 19.65 -10.72 1.74
CA PRO A 30 18.30 -10.51 1.23
C PRO A 30 17.93 -9.02 1.14
N PRO A 31 18.18 -8.17 2.16
CA PRO A 31 17.97 -6.73 2.04
C PRO A 31 18.85 -6.06 0.99
N ALA A 32 20.12 -6.47 0.85
CA ALA A 32 21.03 -5.88 -0.13
C ALA A 32 20.65 -6.21 -1.58
N LEU A 33 20.22 -7.46 -1.84
CA LEU A 33 19.74 -7.87 -3.16
C LEU A 33 18.35 -7.28 -3.48
N ALA A 34 17.44 -7.25 -2.50
CA ALA A 34 16.12 -6.66 -2.66
C ALA A 34 16.14 -5.13 -2.73
N GLY A 35 17.17 -4.49 -2.15
CA GLY A 35 17.40 -3.05 -2.25
C GLY A 35 17.80 -2.61 -3.66
N GLY A 36 18.40 -3.50 -4.46
CA GLY A 36 18.77 -3.23 -5.85
C GLY A 36 17.64 -3.49 -6.86
N LEU A 37 16.66 -4.32 -6.52
CA LEU A 37 15.51 -4.60 -7.37
C LEU A 37 14.45 -3.49 -7.18
N MET A 38 14.12 -2.78 -8.25
CA MET A 38 13.08 -1.75 -8.25
C MET A 38 11.76 -2.31 -8.73
N VAL A 39 10.67 -1.91 -8.08
CA VAL A 39 9.30 -2.28 -8.43
C VAL A 39 8.51 -1.00 -8.70
N PRO A 40 7.83 -0.87 -9.86
CA PRO A 40 6.95 0.25 -10.10
C PRO A 40 5.70 0.12 -9.22
N VAL A 41 5.38 1.20 -8.52
CA VAL A 41 4.17 1.32 -7.72
C VAL A 41 3.48 2.64 -8.06
N SER A 42 2.20 2.55 -8.39
CA SER A 42 1.32 3.71 -8.52
C SER A 42 0.61 3.97 -7.20
N LYS A 43 0.81 5.18 -6.66
CA LYS A 43 0.11 5.69 -5.50
C LYS A 43 -1.00 6.64 -5.96
N VAL A 44 -2.25 6.27 -5.72
CA VAL A 44 -3.42 7.12 -5.98
C VAL A 44 -3.96 7.66 -4.67
N VAL A 45 -4.20 8.96 -4.59
CA VAL A 45 -4.75 9.63 -3.40
C VAL A 45 -5.98 10.43 -3.78
N PHE A 46 -7.05 10.29 -3.01
CA PHE A 46 -8.26 11.11 -3.11
C PHE A 46 -8.87 11.28 -1.71
N GLY A 47 -9.60 12.37 -1.50
CA GLY A 47 -10.40 12.59 -0.30
C GLY A 47 -11.88 12.45 -0.60
N GLU A 48 -12.65 12.05 0.41
CA GLU A 48 -14.10 12.05 0.37
C GLU A 48 -14.67 12.79 1.59
N ASN A 49 -15.79 13.48 1.41
CA ASN A 49 -16.60 14.01 2.50
C ASN A 49 -17.98 13.36 2.45
N THR A 50 -18.24 12.49 3.42
CA THR A 50 -19.47 11.68 3.46
C THR A 50 -20.73 12.52 3.67
N GLY A 51 -20.63 13.69 4.32
CA GLY A 51 -21.79 14.53 4.64
C GLY A 51 -22.36 15.29 3.43
N SER A 52 -21.53 15.55 2.42
CA SER A 52 -21.90 16.24 1.18
C SER A 52 -21.76 15.38 -0.07
N LEU A 53 -21.32 14.11 0.08
CA LEU A 53 -20.92 13.22 -1.00
C LEU A 53 -20.02 13.89 -2.06
N SER A 54 -19.02 14.63 -1.59
CA SER A 54 -18.03 15.23 -2.47
C SER A 54 -16.73 14.45 -2.36
N ALA A 55 -16.18 14.01 -3.49
CA ALA A 55 -14.84 13.48 -3.55
C ALA A 55 -13.91 14.48 -4.27
N THR A 56 -12.65 14.53 -3.87
CA THR A 56 -11.63 15.25 -4.62
C THR A 56 -11.27 14.48 -5.88
N GLN A 57 -10.67 15.16 -6.86
CA GLN A 57 -10.01 14.47 -7.96
C GLN A 57 -8.94 13.52 -7.40
N ALA A 58 -8.81 12.34 -8.02
CA ALA A 58 -7.82 11.35 -7.64
C ALA A 58 -6.47 11.66 -8.30
N ALA A 59 -5.46 11.91 -7.48
CA ALA A 59 -4.10 12.19 -7.90
C ALA A 59 -3.27 10.91 -7.90
N ALA A 60 -2.81 10.49 -9.09
CA ALA A 60 -1.97 9.31 -9.26
C ALA A 60 -0.50 9.69 -9.48
N ASN A 61 0.41 9.09 -8.72
CA ASN A 61 1.84 9.24 -8.87
C ASN A 61 2.50 7.87 -9.02
N VAL A 62 3.30 7.69 -10.06
CA VAL A 62 4.04 6.44 -10.30
C VAL A 62 5.46 6.64 -9.80
N SER A 63 5.97 5.68 -9.02
CA SER A 63 7.32 5.73 -8.47
C SER A 63 7.94 4.35 -8.46
N LEU A 64 9.26 4.30 -8.62
CA LEU A 64 10.04 3.09 -8.42
C LEU A 64 10.43 2.99 -6.95
N VAL A 65 10.04 1.91 -6.29
CA VAL A 65 10.42 1.62 -4.90
C VAL A 65 11.30 0.38 -4.87
N THR A 66 12.13 0.26 -3.84
CA THR A 66 12.92 -0.96 -3.66
C THR A 66 11.99 -2.16 -3.39
N ALA A 67 12.39 -3.37 -3.77
CA ALA A 67 11.62 -4.57 -3.46
C ALA A 67 11.46 -4.74 -1.94
N TYR A 68 12.45 -4.31 -1.15
CA TYR A 68 12.34 -4.26 0.31
C TYR A 68 11.16 -3.38 0.76
N GLU A 69 11.11 -2.12 0.32
CA GLU A 69 10.02 -1.20 0.66
C GLU A 69 8.66 -1.71 0.15
N TYR A 70 8.66 -2.29 -1.04
CA TYR A 70 7.47 -2.93 -1.59
C TYR A 70 6.93 -4.04 -0.68
N TYR A 71 7.76 -5.02 -0.32
CA TYR A 71 7.30 -6.18 0.46
C TYR A 71 6.97 -5.82 1.91
N PHE A 72 7.78 -4.98 2.55
CA PHE A 72 7.66 -4.73 3.99
C PHE A 72 6.80 -3.52 4.35
N SER A 73 6.62 -2.55 3.45
CA SER A 73 5.80 -1.37 3.71
C SER A 73 4.51 -1.41 2.90
N ILE A 74 4.59 -1.58 1.58
CA ILE A 74 3.44 -1.39 0.69
C ILE A 74 2.52 -2.60 0.71
N ARG A 75 3.06 -3.78 0.37
CA ARG A 75 2.33 -5.04 0.32
C ARG A 75 1.79 -5.44 1.69
N ALA A 76 2.63 -5.35 2.73
CA ALA A 76 2.23 -5.69 4.10
C ALA A 76 1.11 -4.78 4.65
N GLY A 77 1.15 -3.48 4.34
CA GLY A 77 0.10 -2.53 4.75
C GLY A 77 -1.14 -2.52 3.84
N GLY A 78 -1.22 -3.44 2.88
CA GLY A 78 -2.36 -3.56 1.97
C GLY A 78 -2.42 -2.51 0.86
N MET A 79 -3.20 -2.83 -0.17
CA MET A 79 -3.47 -1.96 -1.32
C MET A 79 -4.21 -0.69 -0.91
N PHE A 80 -5.15 -0.77 0.04
CA PHE A 80 -6.04 0.32 0.38
C PHE A 80 -5.80 0.82 1.80
N ARG A 81 -5.60 2.13 1.97
CA ARG A 81 -5.37 2.76 3.27
C ARG A 81 -6.22 4.01 3.41
N THR A 82 -6.71 4.24 4.62
CA THR A 82 -7.54 5.40 4.94
C THR A 82 -7.00 6.11 6.16
N SER A 83 -7.03 7.43 6.12
CA SER A 83 -6.77 8.30 7.27
C SER A 83 -7.93 9.26 7.47
N ASP A 84 -8.48 9.27 8.68
CA ASP A 84 -9.54 10.18 9.08
C ASP A 84 -8.97 11.57 9.35
N THR A 85 -9.50 12.59 8.68
CA THR A 85 -9.08 13.99 8.90
C THR A 85 -10.02 14.71 9.88
N SER A 86 -11.32 14.51 9.70
CA SER A 86 -12.35 15.04 10.60
C SER A 86 -13.57 14.15 10.51
N VAL A 87 -13.79 13.30 11.50
CA VAL A 87 -14.88 12.31 11.54
C VAL A 87 -15.57 12.41 12.89
N SER A 88 -16.91 12.48 12.90
CA SER A 88 -17.67 12.46 14.15
C SER A 88 -18.94 11.62 14.06
N ASN A 89 -19.10 10.71 15.02
CA ASN A 89 -20.31 9.90 15.18
C ASN A 89 -21.47 10.72 15.76
N SER A 90 -21.21 11.88 16.37
CA SER A 90 -22.28 12.77 16.85
C SER A 90 -23.13 13.32 15.70
N ASN A 91 -22.55 13.39 14.50
CA ASN A 91 -23.21 13.93 13.32
C ASN A 91 -24.02 12.86 12.58
N GLY A 92 -23.86 11.60 12.95
CA GLY A 92 -24.46 10.44 12.29
C GLY A 92 -23.42 9.35 12.03
N ASN A 93 -23.92 8.18 11.63
CA ASN A 93 -23.11 7.03 11.26
C ASN A 93 -23.09 6.88 9.74
N THR A 94 -22.02 6.31 9.21
CA THR A 94 -21.88 6.01 7.80
C THR A 94 -21.21 4.67 7.57
N THR A 95 -21.63 3.99 6.51
CA THR A 95 -20.90 2.88 5.90
C THR A 95 -20.56 3.27 4.47
N ILE A 96 -19.26 3.38 4.18
CA ILE A 96 -18.73 3.70 2.86
C ILE A 96 -18.22 2.41 2.23
N THR A 97 -18.67 2.11 1.02
CA THR A 97 -18.17 1.05 0.16
C THR A 97 -17.40 1.70 -0.98
N ILE A 98 -16.15 1.29 -1.19
CA ILE A 98 -15.31 1.76 -2.28
C ILE A 98 -14.95 0.57 -3.14
N ASP A 99 -15.49 0.52 -4.35
CA ASP A 99 -15.19 -0.50 -5.36
C ASP A 99 -14.15 0.05 -6.35
N LEU A 100 -13.20 -0.79 -6.75
CA LEU A 100 -12.04 -0.39 -7.54
C LEU A 100 -11.93 -1.23 -8.81
N LYS A 101 -11.88 -0.57 -9.97
CA LYS A 101 -11.71 -1.23 -11.26
C LYS A 101 -10.55 -0.62 -12.02
N LEU A 102 -9.57 -1.45 -12.37
CA LEU A 102 -8.36 -1.04 -13.08
C LEU A 102 -8.41 -1.53 -14.53
N THR A 103 -8.36 -0.61 -15.49
CA THR A 103 -8.22 -0.93 -16.90
C THR A 103 -6.75 -0.78 -17.31
N ASN A 104 -6.20 -1.84 -17.90
CA ASN A 104 -4.81 -1.90 -18.32
C ASN A 104 -4.62 -1.33 -19.75
N PRO A 105 -3.37 -1.17 -20.22
CA PRO A 105 -3.09 -0.63 -21.56
C PRO A 105 -3.66 -1.46 -22.72
N SER A 106 -3.93 -2.75 -22.51
CA SER A 106 -4.59 -3.61 -23.51
C SER A 106 -6.12 -3.48 -23.52
N GLY A 107 -6.69 -2.60 -22.69
CA GLY A 107 -8.12 -2.39 -22.56
C GLY A 107 -8.85 -3.43 -21.69
N GLN A 108 -8.13 -4.33 -21.04
CA GLN A 108 -8.71 -5.29 -20.10
C GLN A 108 -8.96 -4.62 -18.75
N THR A 109 -10.19 -4.73 -18.25
CA THR A 109 -10.56 -4.28 -16.90
C THR A 109 -10.43 -5.42 -15.90
N ILE A 110 -9.78 -5.13 -14.78
CA ILE A 110 -9.57 -6.01 -13.63
C ILE A 110 -10.35 -5.41 -12.45
N ASP A 111 -11.20 -6.22 -11.84
CA ASP A 111 -11.85 -5.86 -10.58
C ASP A 111 -10.86 -6.08 -9.43
N LEU A 112 -10.56 -5.02 -8.68
CA LEU A 112 -9.66 -5.04 -7.54
C LEU A 112 -10.41 -5.26 -6.21
N GLY A 113 -11.73 -5.44 -6.27
CA GLY A 113 -12.62 -5.65 -5.15
C GLY A 113 -13.09 -4.36 -4.48
N ASN A 114 -13.74 -4.52 -3.32
CA ASN A 114 -14.18 -3.42 -2.49
C ASN A 114 -13.55 -3.39 -1.10
N THR A 115 -13.60 -2.20 -0.52
CA THR A 115 -13.36 -1.96 0.91
C THR A 115 -14.58 -1.30 1.53
N ASN A 116 -15.01 -1.82 2.68
CA ASN A 116 -16.07 -1.23 3.50
C ASN A 116 -15.46 -0.52 4.70
N ILE A 117 -15.88 0.73 4.93
CA ILE A 117 -15.43 1.58 6.01
C ILE A 117 -16.67 2.02 6.78
N SER A 118 -16.77 1.65 8.05
CA SER A 118 -17.85 2.10 8.93
C SER A 118 -17.32 3.10 9.94
N GLY A 119 -18.09 4.15 10.22
CA GLY A 119 -17.69 5.18 11.19
C GLY A 119 -18.64 6.36 11.21
N GLY A 120 -18.18 7.51 11.69
CA GLY A 120 -18.96 8.74 11.70
C GLY A 120 -18.98 9.46 10.36
N ILE A 121 -19.86 10.45 10.22
CA ILE A 121 -19.83 11.35 9.06
C ILE A 121 -18.60 12.25 9.15
N GLY A 122 -17.94 12.48 8.02
CA GLY A 122 -16.77 13.34 7.99
C GLY A 122 -15.97 13.28 6.70
N THR A 123 -14.75 13.80 6.79
CA THR A 123 -13.76 13.84 5.73
C THR A 123 -12.64 12.84 6.00
N ARG A 124 -12.34 12.01 5.01
CA ARG A 124 -11.18 11.11 5.04
C ARG A 124 -10.33 11.31 3.79
N THR A 125 -9.14 10.74 3.87
CA THR A 125 -8.22 10.63 2.73
C THR A 125 -7.91 9.17 2.53
N HIS A 126 -8.09 8.72 1.30
CA HIS A 126 -7.84 7.36 0.86
C HIS A 126 -6.56 7.33 0.01
N THR A 127 -5.74 6.32 0.25
CA THR A 127 -4.54 6.03 -0.53
C THR A 127 -4.62 4.60 -1.06
N ILE A 128 -4.44 4.46 -2.38
CA ILE A 128 -4.43 3.19 -3.09
C ILE A 128 -3.03 2.96 -3.65
N TYR A 129 -2.45 1.80 -3.36
CA TYR A 129 -1.17 1.35 -3.90
C TYR A 129 -1.40 0.25 -4.92
N LEU A 130 -1.14 0.55 -6.19
CA LEU A 130 -1.26 -0.39 -7.30
C LEU A 130 0.13 -0.83 -7.77
N SER A 131 0.34 -2.14 -7.87
CA SER A 131 1.60 -2.75 -8.26
C SER A 131 1.36 -3.97 -9.15
N ILE A 132 2.42 -4.76 -9.38
CA ILE A 132 2.34 -6.04 -10.11
C ILE A 132 1.26 -6.98 -9.55
N ASP A 133 1.02 -6.94 -8.24
CA ASP A 133 0.02 -7.77 -7.56
C ASP A 133 -1.42 -7.35 -7.92
N GLN A 134 -1.62 -6.09 -8.33
CA GLN A 134 -2.92 -5.52 -8.72
C GLN A 134 -3.09 -5.49 -10.25
N GLY A 135 -2.19 -6.11 -11.01
CA GLY A 135 -2.27 -6.16 -12.47
C GLY A 135 -1.52 -5.06 -13.21
N VAL A 136 -0.75 -4.21 -12.50
CA VAL A 136 0.16 -3.24 -13.13
C VAL A 136 1.44 -3.94 -13.56
N ARG A 137 1.42 -4.56 -14.75
CA ARG A 137 2.48 -5.46 -15.24
C ARG A 137 3.16 -5.03 -16.53
N ALA A 138 2.52 -4.16 -17.30
CA ALA A 138 2.99 -3.69 -18.59
C ALA A 138 3.17 -2.17 -18.57
N SER A 139 4.13 -1.66 -19.34
CA SER A 139 4.23 -0.22 -19.58
C SER A 139 3.03 0.25 -20.41
N GLY A 140 2.56 1.47 -20.15
CA GLY A 140 1.43 2.08 -20.84
C GLY A 140 0.49 2.82 -19.90
N SER A 141 -0.64 3.26 -20.46
CA SER A 141 -1.67 4.02 -19.73
C SER A 141 -2.65 3.07 -19.04
N TYR A 142 -2.89 3.34 -17.76
CA TYR A 142 -3.87 2.66 -16.92
C TYR A 142 -4.95 3.64 -16.50
N VAL A 143 -6.18 3.15 -16.40
CA VAL A 143 -7.33 3.91 -15.89
C VAL A 143 -7.87 3.21 -14.66
N LEU A 144 -7.91 3.93 -13.53
CA LEU A 144 -8.54 3.46 -12.30
C LEU A 144 -9.88 4.16 -12.12
N ASN A 145 -10.95 3.38 -12.04
CA ASN A 145 -12.26 3.84 -11.62
C ASN A 145 -12.49 3.48 -10.15
N ILE A 146 -12.96 4.47 -9.40
CA ILE A 146 -13.19 4.40 -7.97
C ILE A 146 -14.67 4.72 -7.76
N ASP A 147 -15.47 3.68 -7.55
CA ASP A 147 -16.91 3.79 -7.30
C ASP A 147 -17.11 3.91 -5.77
N ILE A 148 -17.56 5.06 -5.29
CA ILE A 148 -17.77 5.36 -3.87
C ILE A 148 -19.27 5.34 -3.59
N THR A 149 -19.72 4.47 -2.69
CA THR A 149 -21.09 4.42 -2.20
C THR A 149 -21.10 4.68 -0.70
N ALA A 150 -21.83 5.68 -0.24
CA ALA A 150 -21.99 6.01 1.17
C ALA A 150 -23.44 5.78 1.62
N ASN A 151 -23.60 4.98 2.66
CA ASN A 151 -24.84 4.78 3.40
C ASN A 151 -24.78 5.58 4.69
N VAL A 152 -25.43 6.74 4.70
CA VAL A 152 -25.41 7.67 5.82
C VAL A 152 -26.69 7.54 6.63
N THR A 153 -26.58 7.46 7.95
CA THR A 153 -27.70 7.49 8.90
C THR A 153 -27.53 8.67 9.85
N VAL A 154 -28.49 9.60 9.84
CA VAL A 154 -28.53 10.77 10.74
C VAL A 154 -29.72 10.66 11.68
N GLY A 155 -29.46 10.78 12.98
CA GLY A 155 -30.48 10.60 14.01
C GLY A 155 -31.01 9.17 14.04
N VAL A 156 -32.32 9.00 14.25
CA VAL A 156 -32.95 7.67 14.44
C VAL A 156 -33.45 7.04 13.13
N ASN A 157 -33.78 7.84 12.10
CA ASN A 157 -34.57 7.37 10.95
C ASN A 157 -34.13 7.90 9.57
N LEU A 158 -33.18 8.82 9.48
CA LEU A 158 -32.85 9.42 8.18
C LEU A 158 -31.69 8.67 7.54
N GLN A 159 -32.00 7.82 6.56
CA GLN A 159 -31.02 7.07 5.79
C GLN A 159 -30.88 7.66 4.38
N LEU A 160 -29.64 7.94 3.97
CA LEU A 160 -29.29 8.43 2.65
C LEU A 160 -28.29 7.45 2.03
N ASN A 161 -28.57 7.01 0.81
CA ASN A 161 -27.62 6.28 -0.01
C ASN A 161 -27.14 7.21 -1.13
N LEU A 162 -25.84 7.34 -1.25
CA LEU A 162 -25.18 8.35 -2.04
C LEU A 162 -24.04 7.69 -2.83
N THR A 163 -24.02 7.84 -4.15
CA THR A 163 -22.98 7.25 -5.02
C THR A 163 -22.24 8.30 -5.83
N HIS A 164 -20.91 8.19 -5.89
CA HIS A 164 -20.04 9.06 -6.67
C HIS A 164 -18.88 8.27 -7.29
N VAL A 165 -18.47 8.64 -8.50
CA VAL A 165 -17.39 7.95 -9.22
C VAL A 165 -16.22 8.91 -9.43
N VAL A 166 -15.02 8.47 -9.08
CA VAL A 166 -13.78 9.17 -9.35
C VAL A 166 -12.94 8.34 -10.31
N THR A 167 -12.54 8.94 -11.43
CA THR A 167 -11.66 8.30 -12.40
C THR A 167 -10.31 9.00 -12.42
N THR A 168 -9.24 8.21 -12.46
CA THR A 168 -7.88 8.72 -12.65
C THR A 168 -7.12 7.90 -13.68
N THR A 169 -6.20 8.54 -14.38
CA THR A 169 -5.35 7.91 -15.39
C THR A 169 -3.90 8.11 -15.00
N PHE A 170 -3.10 7.06 -15.12
CA PHE A 170 -1.65 7.13 -14.87
C PHE A 170 -0.89 6.29 -15.90
N THR A 171 0.37 6.64 -16.11
CA THR A 171 1.23 5.93 -17.07
C THR A 171 2.39 5.28 -16.33
N VAL A 172 2.62 4.01 -16.61
CA VAL A 172 3.81 3.27 -16.16
C VAL A 172 4.76 3.16 -17.35
N SER A 173 6.01 3.55 -17.17
CA SER A 173 7.07 3.50 -18.19
C SER A 173 8.07 2.40 -17.86
#